data_AF-A0A3D0YP26-F1
#
_entry.id   AF-A0A3D0YP26-F1
#
_cell.length_a   1.000
_cell.length_b   1.000
_cell.length_c   1.000
_cell.angle_alpha   90.00
_cell.angle_beta   90.00
_cell.angle_gamma   90.00
#
_symmetry.space_group_name_H-M   'P 1'
#
loop_
_entity.id
_entity.type
_entity.pdbx_description
1 polymer ?
#
loop_
_entity_poly.entity_id
_entity_poly.type
_entity_poly.pdbx_seq_one_letter_code
_entity_poly.pdbx_strand_id
1 'polypeptide(L)'
;MKRDIMPIALLIALLLVFRVGGAYTSESLPNIVPFAALFFCEAVFARACPLQLPAAAFAWVLGGPVTSLIQGYQVFGMIDIVILLAMLVCVMIGYQLRGKTTFLPLVGGTLLAATFFYLSTNFYSFLADPAYPKTWDGFTLAMWTGHPATHLPTWVFFRNSLCANTVFTLMFVATLKFPSLKTARRFGLEPIVASH
;
A
#
# COMPACT_ATOMS: atom_id res chain seq x y z
N MET A 1 -19.78 -22.88 -1.32
CA MET A 1 -19.16 -21.80 -0.52
C MET A 1 -19.16 -20.53 -1.38
N LYS A 2 -20.19 -19.68 -1.28
CA LYS A 2 -20.19 -18.37 -1.96
C LYS A 2 -19.00 -17.60 -1.41
N ARG A 3 -17.99 -17.35 -2.25
CA ARG A 3 -16.87 -16.48 -1.88
C ARG A 3 -17.45 -15.09 -1.75
N ASP A 4 -17.33 -14.47 -0.57
CA ASP A 4 -17.68 -13.06 -0.41
C ASP A 4 -16.75 -12.25 -1.34
N ILE A 5 -17.27 -11.80 -2.48
CA ILE A 5 -16.53 -10.98 -3.46
C ILE A 5 -16.31 -9.57 -2.91
N MET A 6 -17.19 -9.12 -2.02
CA MET A 6 -17.19 -7.78 -1.43
C MET A 6 -15.82 -7.32 -0.88
N PRO A 7 -15.10 -8.06 -0.01
CA PRO A 7 -13.79 -7.62 0.49
C PRO A 7 -12.72 -7.52 -0.61
N ILE A 8 -12.78 -8.36 -1.64
CA ILE A 8 -11.86 -8.29 -2.78
C ILE A 8 -12.18 -7.05 -3.62
N ALA A 9 -13.46 -6.83 -3.95
CA ALA A 9 -13.90 -5.66 -4.70
C ALA A 9 -13.57 -4.36 -3.97
N LEU A 10 -13.79 -4.31 -2.65
CA LEU A 10 -13.44 -3.16 -1.82
C LEU A 10 -11.94 -2.88 -1.83
N LEU A 11 -11.11 -3.92 -1.68
CA LEU A 11 -9.65 -3.81 -1.73
C LEU A 11 -9.17 -3.28 -3.09
N ILE A 12 -9.69 -3.83 -4.19
CA ILE A 12 -9.39 -3.37 -5.54
C ILE A 12 -9.79 -1.89 -5.70
N ALA A 13 -11.02 -1.53 -5.29
CA ALA A 13 -11.51 -0.17 -5.38
C ALA A 13 -10.63 0.80 -4.57
N LEU A 14 -10.29 0.46 -3.32
CA LEU A 14 -9.40 1.27 -2.49
C LEU A 14 -8.03 1.46 -3.15
N LEU A 15 -7.41 0.39 -3.64
CA LEU A 15 -6.11 0.47 -4.31
C LEU A 15 -6.16 1.37 -5.55
N LEU A 16 -7.18 1.22 -6.39
CA LEU A 16 -7.34 2.05 -7.58
C LEU A 16 -7.62 3.50 -7.24
N VAL A 17 -8.47 3.79 -6.24
CA VAL A 17 -8.76 5.15 -5.78
C VAL A 17 -7.51 5.83 -5.25
N PHE A 18 -6.76 5.19 -4.35
CA PHE A 18 -5.53 5.81 -3.82
C PHE A 18 -4.41 5.91 -4.85
N ARG A 19 -4.35 4.99 -5.82
CA ARG A 19 -3.35 5.02 -6.88
C ARG A 19 -3.65 6.10 -7.91
N VAL A 20 -4.83 6.02 -8.54
CA VAL A 20 -5.23 6.94 -9.62
C VAL A 20 -5.65 8.30 -9.05
N GLY A 21 -6.44 8.35 -7.99
CA GLY A 21 -6.84 9.60 -7.34
C GLY A 21 -5.67 10.32 -6.65
N GLY A 22 -4.72 9.56 -6.09
CA GLY A 22 -3.48 10.10 -5.55
C GLY A 22 -2.60 10.77 -6.63
N ALA A 23 -2.67 10.29 -7.88
CA ALA A 23 -1.95 10.90 -9.00
C ALA A 23 -2.43 12.33 -9.26
N TYR A 24 -3.75 12.55 -9.31
CA TYR A 24 -4.37 13.87 -9.52
C TYR A 24 -4.14 14.87 -8.38
N THR A 25 -3.90 14.37 -7.17
CA THR A 25 -3.73 15.20 -5.98
C THR A 25 -2.27 15.25 -5.52
N SER A 26 -1.33 14.77 -6.34
CA SER A 26 0.06 14.57 -5.93
C SER A 26 0.80 15.85 -5.54
N GLU A 27 0.40 17.02 -6.04
CA GLU A 27 0.97 18.32 -5.66
C GLU A 27 0.40 18.86 -4.33
N SER A 28 -0.89 18.68 -4.07
CA SER A 28 -1.57 19.24 -2.90
C SER A 28 -1.61 18.28 -1.70
N LEU A 29 -1.72 16.98 -1.97
CA LEU A 29 -1.81 15.88 -1.00
C LEU A 29 -0.84 14.76 -1.38
N PRO A 30 0.48 15.03 -1.34
CA PRO A 30 1.49 14.09 -1.81
C PRO A 30 1.44 12.78 -1.03
N ASN A 31 1.31 11.66 -1.75
CA ASN A 31 1.50 10.30 -1.25
C ASN A 31 0.69 9.92 0.00
N ILE A 32 -0.55 10.40 0.10
CA ILE A 32 -1.55 9.87 1.04
C ILE A 32 -2.06 8.54 0.47
N VAL A 33 -1.25 7.48 0.59
CA VAL A 33 -1.57 6.15 0.05
C VAL A 33 -1.27 5.05 1.07
N PRO A 34 -2.21 4.12 1.34
CA PRO A 34 -2.03 3.08 2.33
C PRO A 34 -1.47 1.78 1.73
N PHE A 35 -0.63 1.84 0.70
CA PHE A 35 -0.19 0.62 -0.01
C PHE A 35 0.58 -0.35 0.88
N ALA A 36 1.51 0.13 1.70
CA ALA A 36 2.29 -0.74 2.58
C ALA A 36 1.37 -1.50 3.55
N ALA A 37 0.39 -0.81 4.16
CA ALA A 37 -0.60 -1.38 5.06
C ALA A 37 -1.51 -2.39 4.35
N LEU A 38 -2.00 -2.07 3.15
CA LEU A 38 -2.86 -2.98 2.39
C LEU A 38 -2.09 -4.27 2.05
N PHE A 39 -0.93 -4.17 1.39
CA PHE A 39 -0.14 -5.36 1.02
C PHE A 39 0.36 -6.15 2.25
N PHE A 40 0.81 -5.46 3.30
CA PHE A 40 1.24 -6.08 4.55
C PHE A 40 0.08 -6.82 5.24
N CYS A 41 -1.06 -6.15 5.46
CA CYS A 41 -2.21 -6.75 6.14
C CYS A 41 -2.77 -7.93 5.34
N GLU A 42 -2.92 -7.80 4.02
CA GLU A 42 -3.36 -8.91 3.17
C GLU A 42 -2.44 -10.14 3.29
N ALA A 43 -1.14 -9.94 3.41
CA ALA A 43 -0.19 -11.02 3.66
C ALA A 43 -0.36 -11.65 5.07
N VAL A 44 -0.58 -10.84 6.11
CA VAL A 44 -0.89 -11.34 7.47
C VAL A 44 -2.15 -12.21 7.47
N PHE A 45 -3.16 -11.87 6.65
CA PHE A 45 -4.44 -12.58 6.55
C PHE A 45 -4.53 -13.61 5.41
N ALA A 46 -3.44 -13.86 4.67
CA ALA A 46 -3.45 -14.69 3.47
C ALA A 46 -3.96 -16.14 3.67
N ARG A 47 -4.01 -16.65 4.92
CA ARG A 47 -4.65 -17.95 5.24
C ARG A 47 -6.16 -17.91 5.04
N ALA A 48 -6.79 -16.84 5.51
CA ALA A 48 -8.24 -16.69 5.49
C ALA A 48 -8.74 -16.29 4.10
N CYS A 49 -7.93 -15.56 3.35
CA CYS A 49 -8.34 -14.95 2.08
C CYS A 49 -7.22 -15.00 1.02
N PRO A 50 -6.87 -16.18 0.48
CA PRO A 50 -5.70 -16.35 -0.39
C PRO A 50 -5.76 -15.59 -1.72
N LEU A 51 -6.94 -15.13 -2.16
CA LEU A 51 -7.07 -14.34 -3.39
C LEU A 51 -6.93 -12.83 -3.20
N GLN A 52 -6.99 -12.32 -1.98
CA GLN A 52 -6.91 -10.87 -1.77
C GLN A 52 -5.53 -10.32 -2.17
N LEU A 53 -4.46 -11.03 -1.83
CA LEU A 53 -3.10 -10.59 -2.17
C LEU A 53 -2.83 -10.59 -3.70
N PRO A 54 -3.15 -11.65 -4.47
CA PRO A 54 -3.11 -11.59 -5.93
C PRO A 54 -4.00 -10.49 -6.53
N ALA A 55 -5.20 -10.29 -5.99
CA ALA A 55 -6.10 -9.22 -6.45
C ALA A 55 -5.53 -7.82 -6.17
N ALA A 56 -4.87 -7.63 -5.02
CA ALA A 56 -4.20 -6.38 -4.68
C ALA A 56 -3.04 -6.08 -5.65
N ALA A 57 -2.19 -7.08 -5.91
CA ALA A 57 -1.09 -6.95 -6.86
C ALA A 57 -1.62 -6.62 -8.26
N PHE A 58 -2.66 -7.31 -8.71
CA PHE A 58 -3.29 -7.07 -10.00
C PHE A 58 -3.87 -5.65 -10.12
N ALA A 59 -4.63 -5.20 -9.11
CA ALA A 59 -5.18 -3.84 -9.08
C ALA A 59 -4.08 -2.77 -9.11
N TRP A 60 -2.98 -2.99 -8.39
CA TRP A 60 -1.84 -2.08 -8.40
C TRP A 60 -1.18 -2.00 -9.78
N VAL A 61 -0.95 -3.15 -10.43
CA VAL A 61 -0.37 -3.20 -11.79
C VAL A 61 -1.28 -2.49 -12.80
N LEU A 62 -2.59 -2.70 -12.75
CA LEU A 62 -3.54 -2.03 -13.64
C LEU A 62 -3.61 -0.51 -13.42
N GLY A 63 -3.53 -0.06 -12.17
CA GLY A 63 -3.52 1.37 -11.86
C GLY A 63 -2.22 2.08 -12.25
N GLY A 64 -1.13 1.34 -12.49
CA GLY A 64 0.20 1.87 -12.79
C GLY A 64 0.25 2.71 -14.07
N PRO A 65 -0.09 2.15 -15.25
CA PRO A 65 -0.09 2.89 -16.50
C PRO A 65 -0.89 4.19 -16.45
N VAL A 66 -2.08 4.16 -15.85
CA VAL A 66 -2.94 5.35 -15.71
C VAL A 66 -2.26 6.42 -14.85
N THR A 67 -1.65 6.01 -13.72
CA THR A 67 -0.93 6.91 -12.81
C THR A 67 0.28 7.55 -13.51
N SER A 68 1.10 6.76 -14.20
CA SER A 68 2.26 7.26 -14.94
C SER A 68 1.86 8.27 -16.02
N LEU A 69 0.79 8.00 -16.77
CA LEU A 69 0.28 8.91 -17.79
C LEU A 69 -0.20 10.24 -17.20
N ILE A 70 -0.95 10.22 -16.08
CA ILE A 70 -1.42 11.44 -15.39
C ILE A 70 -0.24 12.30 -14.95
N GLN A 71 0.84 11.66 -14.47
CA GLN A 71 2.01 12.34 -13.92
C GLN A 71 3.09 12.65 -14.97
N GLY A 72 2.87 12.31 -16.25
CA GLY A 72 3.85 12.53 -17.31
C GLY A 72 5.09 11.63 -17.25
N TYR A 73 5.04 10.52 -16.51
CA TYR A 73 6.13 9.55 -16.42
C TYR A 73 6.00 8.43 -17.46
N GLN A 74 7.10 7.70 -17.70
CA GLN A 74 7.06 6.50 -18.52
C GLN A 74 6.17 5.43 -17.91
N VAL A 75 5.37 4.77 -18.76
CA VAL A 75 4.56 3.61 -18.38
C VAL A 75 5.48 2.39 -18.29
N PHE A 76 5.44 1.67 -17.15
CA PHE A 76 6.30 0.51 -16.87
C PHE A 76 7.80 0.81 -16.91
N GLY A 77 8.22 1.79 -16.12
CA GLY A 77 9.63 2.13 -15.94
C GLY A 77 10.35 1.22 -14.94
N MET A 78 11.67 1.35 -14.86
CA MET A 78 12.48 0.62 -13.85
C MET A 78 12.03 0.92 -12.40
N ILE A 79 11.53 2.13 -12.15
CA ILE A 79 10.97 2.51 -10.84
C ILE A 79 9.76 1.63 -10.46
N ASP A 80 8.92 1.21 -11.43
CA ASP A 80 7.78 0.34 -11.14
C ASP A 80 8.24 -1.04 -10.64
N ILE A 81 9.34 -1.55 -11.20
CA ILE A 81 9.96 -2.81 -10.76
C ILE A 81 10.47 -2.66 -9.32
N VAL A 82 11.15 -1.55 -9.02
CA VAL A 82 11.65 -1.25 -7.66
C VAL A 82 10.49 -1.14 -6.67
N ILE A 83 9.39 -0.49 -7.05
CA ILE A 83 8.20 -0.39 -6.21
C ILE A 83 7.60 -1.78 -5.96
N LEU A 84 7.47 -2.63 -6.99
CA LEU A 84 6.99 -3.99 -6.84
C LEU A 84 7.88 -4.83 -5.91
N LEU A 85 9.21 -4.69 -6.02
CA LEU A 85 10.16 -5.35 -5.12
C LEU A 85 10.02 -4.84 -3.67
N ALA A 86 9.87 -3.53 -3.48
CA ALA A 86 9.64 -2.96 -2.16
C ALA A 86 8.30 -3.42 -1.55
N MET A 87 7.25 -3.54 -2.37
CA MET A 87 5.97 -4.13 -1.96
C MET A 87 6.10 -5.61 -1.62
N LEU A 88 6.89 -6.38 -2.38
CA LEU A 88 7.18 -7.77 -2.06
C LEU A 88 7.81 -7.90 -0.68
N VAL A 89 8.71 -6.99 -0.29
CA VAL A 89 9.26 -6.98 1.08
C VAL A 89 8.19 -6.69 2.12
N CYS A 90 7.27 -5.74 1.87
CA CYS A 90 6.13 -5.49 2.76
C CYS A 90 5.27 -6.76 2.95
N VAL A 91 5.03 -7.49 1.86
CA VAL A 91 4.33 -8.78 1.87
C VAL A 91 5.10 -9.83 2.67
N MET A 92 6.42 -9.93 2.49
CA MET A 92 7.26 -10.87 3.26
C MET A 92 7.20 -10.57 4.76
N ILE A 93 7.31 -9.31 5.17
CA ILE A 93 7.14 -8.90 6.58
C ILE A 93 5.76 -9.35 7.10
N GLY A 94 4.70 -9.18 6.30
CA GLY A 94 3.35 -9.63 6.64
C GLY A 94 3.22 -11.15 6.79
N TYR A 95 3.85 -11.92 5.90
CA TYR A 95 3.88 -13.39 6.01
C TYR A 95 4.60 -13.87 7.27
N GLN A 96 5.68 -13.20 7.70
CA GLN A 96 6.38 -13.53 8.95
C GLN A 96 5.54 -13.25 10.21
N LEU A 97 4.57 -12.34 10.10
CA LEU A 97 3.63 -12.00 11.18
C LEU A 97 2.25 -12.66 11.01
N ARG A 98 2.13 -13.62 10.09
CA ARG A 98 0.86 -14.32 9.82
C ARG A 98 0.26 -14.93 11.08
N GLY A 99 -1.03 -14.66 11.31
CA GLY A 99 -1.75 -15.12 12.50
C GLY A 99 -1.49 -14.30 13.77
N LYS A 100 -0.50 -13.39 13.78
CA LYS A 100 -0.26 -12.45 14.89
C LYS A 100 -1.13 -11.20 14.69
N THR A 101 -2.43 -11.33 14.92
CA THR A 101 -3.44 -10.32 14.59
C THR A 101 -3.74 -9.33 15.72
N THR A 102 -2.78 -9.12 16.62
CA THR A 102 -2.89 -8.17 17.72
C THR A 102 -2.41 -6.77 17.30
N PHE A 103 -2.69 -5.75 18.11
CA PHE A 103 -2.36 -4.35 17.80
C PHE A 103 -0.87 -4.14 17.47
N LEU A 104 0.02 -4.63 18.34
CA LEU A 104 1.45 -4.34 18.25
C LEU A 104 2.11 -4.94 16.98
N PRO A 105 1.92 -6.23 16.63
CA PRO A 105 2.44 -6.77 15.37
C PRO A 105 1.89 -6.07 14.13
N LEU A 106 0.61 -5.69 14.12
CA LEU A 106 -0.01 -5.06 12.96
C LEU A 106 0.52 -3.64 12.76
N VAL A 107 0.46 -2.79 13.78
CA VAL A 107 0.93 -1.41 13.70
C VAL A 107 2.44 -1.37 13.51
N GLY A 108 3.21 -2.10 14.33
CA GLY A 108 4.67 -2.14 14.22
C GLY A 108 5.15 -2.69 12.87
N GLY A 109 4.54 -3.78 12.38
CA GLY A 109 4.86 -4.35 11.08
C GLY A 109 4.54 -3.41 9.91
N THR A 110 3.45 -2.65 10.01
CA THR A 110 3.10 -1.62 9.02
C THR A 110 4.11 -0.48 9.00
N LEU A 111 4.49 0.03 10.17
CA LEU A 111 5.49 1.11 10.27
C LEU A 111 6.83 0.65 9.70
N LEU A 112 7.26 -0.57 10.00
CA LEU A 112 8.47 -1.17 9.45
C LEU A 112 8.39 -1.30 7.93
N ALA A 113 7.28 -1.83 7.40
CA ALA A 113 7.06 -2.02 5.97
C ALA A 113 7.06 -0.68 5.21
N ALA A 114 6.34 0.33 5.72
CA ALA A 114 6.29 1.67 5.12
C ALA A 114 7.66 2.37 5.15
N THR A 115 8.41 2.22 6.23
CA THR A 115 9.78 2.76 6.35
C THR A 115 10.72 2.09 5.37
N PHE A 116 10.69 0.75 5.27
CA PHE A 116 11.50 0.02 4.30
C PHE A 116 11.17 0.42 2.87
N PHE A 117 9.87 0.54 2.55
CA PHE A 117 9.41 0.99 1.24
C PHE A 117 10.00 2.35 0.88
N TYR A 118 9.89 3.32 1.79
CA TYR A 118 10.43 4.66 1.62
C TYR A 118 11.94 4.67 1.37
N LEU A 119 12.71 3.97 2.21
CA LEU A 119 14.16 3.92 2.07
C LEU A 119 14.57 3.28 0.74
N SER A 120 13.88 2.22 0.32
CA SER A 120 14.20 1.48 -0.92
C SER A 120 13.96 2.33 -2.17
N THR A 121 12.83 3.01 -2.25
CA THR A 121 12.48 3.83 -3.42
C THR A 121 13.38 5.07 -3.52
N ASN A 122 13.67 5.73 -2.41
CA ASN A 122 14.59 6.88 -2.40
C ASN A 122 16.05 6.45 -2.64
N PHE A 123 16.45 5.26 -2.19
CA PHE A 123 17.79 4.74 -2.46
C PHE A 123 17.95 4.47 -3.96
N TYR A 124 16.94 3.91 -4.60
CA TYR A 124 16.95 3.77 -6.04
C TYR A 124 17.01 5.13 -6.76
N SER A 125 16.23 6.13 -6.33
CA SER A 125 16.34 7.49 -6.88
C SER A 125 17.76 8.04 -6.73
N PHE A 126 18.39 7.89 -5.56
CA PHE A 126 19.78 8.27 -5.35
C PHE A 126 20.74 7.56 -6.31
N LEU A 127 20.50 6.31 -6.68
CA LEU A 127 21.37 5.58 -7.62
C LEU A 127 21.11 5.97 -9.08
N ALA A 128 19.85 6.05 -9.48
CA ALA A 128 19.44 6.15 -10.88
C ALA A 128 19.34 7.58 -11.39
N ASP A 129 18.96 8.54 -10.54
CA ASP A 129 18.69 9.91 -10.97
C ASP A 129 19.99 10.73 -10.95
N PRO A 130 20.42 11.31 -12.08
CA PRO A 130 21.65 12.09 -12.17
C PRO A 130 21.60 13.40 -11.38
N ALA A 131 20.42 13.87 -10.97
CA ALA A 131 20.29 15.08 -10.15
C ALA A 131 20.82 14.92 -8.72
N TYR A 132 20.95 13.68 -8.23
CA TYR A 132 21.61 13.42 -6.96
C TYR A 132 23.11 13.17 -7.16
N PRO A 133 23.99 14.03 -6.59
CA PRO A 133 25.42 13.74 -6.53
C PRO A 133 25.65 12.39 -5.86
N LYS A 134 26.54 11.54 -6.40
CA LYS A 134 26.81 10.21 -5.82
C LYS A 134 27.76 10.30 -4.62
N THR A 135 27.37 11.11 -3.65
CA THR A 135 28.07 11.39 -2.39
C THR A 135 27.13 11.16 -1.22
N TRP A 136 27.65 11.25 0.00
CA TRP A 136 26.82 11.18 1.20
C TRP A 136 25.78 12.31 1.24
N ASP A 137 26.15 13.52 0.85
CA ASP A 137 25.22 14.66 0.77
C ASP A 137 24.08 14.39 -0.20
N GLY A 138 24.37 13.85 -1.40
CA GLY A 138 23.33 13.50 -2.35
C GLY A 138 22.44 12.34 -1.87
N PHE A 139 22.97 11.40 -1.10
CA PHE A 139 22.17 10.37 -0.44
C PHE A 139 21.22 11.00 0.58
N THR A 140 21.70 11.91 1.43
CA THR A 140 20.83 12.63 2.38
C THR A 140 19.79 13.51 1.68
N LEU A 141 20.15 14.12 0.54
CA LEU A 141 19.24 14.89 -0.30
C LEU A 141 18.09 14.00 -0.78
N ALA A 142 18.39 12.82 -1.34
CA ALA A 142 17.37 11.86 -1.75
C ALA A 142 16.50 11.40 -0.58
N MET A 143 17.11 11.13 0.58
CA MET A 143 16.41 10.62 1.75
C MET A 143 15.56 11.64 2.48
N TRP A 144 15.73 12.95 2.30
CA TRP A 144 14.99 13.94 3.09
C TRP A 144 14.44 15.10 2.26
N THR A 145 15.29 15.72 1.44
CA THR A 145 14.97 16.96 0.71
C THR A 145 14.29 16.73 -0.63
N GLY A 146 14.53 15.58 -1.27
CA GLY A 146 13.96 15.26 -2.57
C GLY A 146 14.66 15.93 -3.75
N HIS A 147 14.05 15.79 -4.92
CA HIS A 147 14.65 16.13 -6.19
C HIS A 147 14.68 17.66 -6.38
N PRO A 148 15.78 18.27 -6.88
CA PRO A 148 15.89 19.73 -7.02
C PRO A 148 14.80 20.37 -7.89
N ALA A 149 14.27 19.64 -8.87
CA ALA A 149 13.16 20.12 -9.72
C ALA A 149 11.78 20.05 -9.06
N THR A 150 11.67 19.41 -7.89
CA THR A 150 10.41 19.30 -7.13
C THR A 150 10.50 20.14 -5.86
N HIS A 151 9.46 20.91 -5.56
CA HIS A 151 9.42 21.77 -4.38
C HIS A 151 8.99 21.02 -3.10
N LEU A 152 8.65 19.73 -3.19
CA LEU A 152 8.22 18.93 -2.05
C LEU A 152 9.34 18.03 -1.52
N PRO A 153 9.65 18.09 -0.22
CA PRO A 153 10.63 17.19 0.40
C PRO A 153 10.17 15.74 0.47
N THR A 154 11.06 14.78 0.22
CA THR A 154 10.76 13.33 0.27
C THR A 154 10.24 12.88 1.64
N TRP A 155 10.68 13.52 2.73
CA TRP A 155 10.17 13.24 4.08
C TRP A 155 8.67 13.56 4.23
N VAL A 156 8.12 14.50 3.46
CA VAL A 156 6.68 14.84 3.47
C VAL A 156 5.87 13.68 2.87
N PHE A 157 6.34 13.12 1.76
CA PHE A 157 5.76 11.92 1.15
C PHE A 157 5.82 10.74 2.11
N PHE A 158 6.91 10.60 2.87
CA PHE A 158 7.05 9.57 3.89
C PHE A 158 6.04 9.74 5.01
N ARG A 159 5.98 10.93 5.63
CA ARG A 159 5.05 11.25 6.71
C ARG A 159 3.61 10.94 6.31
N ASN A 160 3.18 11.43 5.15
CA ASN A 160 1.82 11.25 4.66
C ASN A 160 1.49 9.77 4.43
N SER A 161 2.41 9.03 3.81
CA SER A 161 2.27 7.58 3.64
C SER A 161 2.23 6.87 4.99
N LEU A 162 3.13 7.22 5.93
CA LEU A 162 3.17 6.61 7.26
C LEU A 162 1.86 6.83 8.02
N CYS A 163 1.30 8.04 7.97
CA CYS A 163 -0.01 8.36 8.54
C CYS A 163 -1.13 7.54 7.87
N ALA A 164 -1.21 7.54 6.53
CA ALA A 164 -2.23 6.80 5.79
C ALA A 164 -2.17 5.29 6.11
N ASN A 165 -0.98 4.70 6.06
CA ASN A 165 -0.75 3.30 6.38
C ASN A 165 -1.14 2.99 7.83
N THR A 166 -0.77 3.84 8.78
CA THR A 166 -1.14 3.66 10.20
C THR A 166 -2.65 3.69 10.38
N VAL A 167 -3.34 4.68 9.80
CA VAL A 167 -4.82 4.80 9.88
C VAL A 167 -5.50 3.55 9.31
N PHE A 168 -5.08 3.08 8.13
CA PHE A 168 -5.64 1.88 7.52
C PHE A 168 -5.39 0.63 8.36
N THR A 169 -4.18 0.46 8.90
CA THR A 169 -3.88 -0.66 9.80
C THR A 169 -4.71 -0.60 11.07
N LEU A 170 -4.96 0.59 11.64
CA LEU A 170 -5.87 0.75 12.78
C LEU A 170 -7.31 0.37 12.43
N MET A 171 -7.77 0.65 11.20
CA MET A 171 -9.07 0.16 10.71
C MET A 171 -9.09 -1.37 10.63
N PHE A 172 -8.03 -2.02 10.13
CA PHE A 172 -7.90 -3.48 10.18
C PHE A 172 -7.96 -3.99 11.62
N VAL A 173 -7.23 -3.39 12.56
CA VAL A 173 -7.28 -3.78 13.99
C VAL A 173 -8.69 -3.63 14.55
N ALA A 174 -9.39 -2.54 14.21
CA ALA A 174 -10.73 -2.27 14.68
C ALA A 174 -11.72 -3.33 14.18
N THR A 175 -11.67 -3.72 12.90
CA THR A 175 -12.57 -4.75 12.34
C THR A 175 -12.41 -6.11 13.02
N LEU A 176 -11.23 -6.46 13.52
CA LEU A 176 -10.99 -7.70 14.28
C LEU A 176 -11.66 -7.68 15.67
N LYS A 177 -11.85 -6.49 16.25
CA LYS A 177 -12.43 -6.29 17.59
C LYS A 177 -13.95 -6.18 17.58
N PHE A 178 -14.58 -5.82 16.46
CA PHE A 178 -16.04 -5.73 16.37
C PHE A 178 -16.71 -7.11 16.20
N PRO A 179 -17.55 -7.57 17.16
CA PRO A 179 -18.20 -8.88 17.10
C PRO A 179 -19.26 -9.02 15.99
N SER A 180 -19.90 -7.91 15.57
CA SER A 180 -20.92 -7.91 14.51
C SER A 180 -20.38 -8.35 13.13
N LEU A 181 -19.08 -8.15 12.87
CA LEU A 181 -18.40 -8.64 11.66
C LEU A 181 -17.98 -10.12 11.76
N LYS A 182 -17.87 -10.67 12.98
CA LYS A 182 -17.70 -12.12 13.21
C LYS A 182 -19.01 -12.89 13.01
N THR A 183 -20.15 -12.23 13.23
CA THR A 183 -21.51 -12.76 13.12
C THR A 183 -21.92 -13.01 11.67
N ALA A 184 -21.66 -12.10 10.71
CA ALA A 184 -22.07 -12.28 9.31
C ALA A 184 -21.53 -13.57 8.65
N ARG A 185 -20.29 -13.99 8.98
CA ARG A 185 -19.73 -15.28 8.53
C ARG A 185 -20.29 -16.51 9.26
N ARG A 186 -20.86 -16.33 10.46
CA ARG A 186 -21.39 -17.41 11.30
C ARG A 186 -22.85 -17.72 11.03
N PHE A 187 -23.60 -16.76 10.47
CA PHE A 187 -25.05 -16.88 10.28
C PHE A 187 -25.49 -17.26 8.87
N GLY A 188 -24.57 -17.54 7.93
CA GLY A 188 -24.92 -18.18 6.66
C GLY A 188 -26.07 -17.51 5.90
N LEU A 189 -26.18 -16.18 5.97
CA LEU A 189 -27.24 -15.45 5.30
C LEU A 189 -26.94 -15.45 3.80
N GLU A 190 -27.42 -16.50 3.13
CA GLU A 190 -27.63 -16.49 1.69
C GLU A 190 -28.53 -15.29 1.32
N PRO A 191 -28.41 -14.76 0.09
CA PRO A 191 -29.37 -13.77 -0.37
C PRO A 191 -30.76 -14.39 -0.27
N ILE A 192 -31.69 -13.69 0.37
CA ILE A 192 -33.11 -14.03 0.32
C ILE A 192 -33.47 -14.04 -1.16
N VAL A 193 -33.60 -15.24 -1.72
CA VAL A 193 -34.24 -15.43 -3.01
C VAL A 193 -35.68 -14.99 -2.77
N ALA A 194 -36.02 -13.80 -3.29
CA ALA A 194 -37.41 -13.39 -3.38
C ALA A 194 -38.08 -14.33 -4.39
N SER A 195 -38.71 -15.38 -3.87
CA SER A 195 -39.67 -16.19 -4.62
C SER A 195 -40.99 -15.43 -4.67
N HIS A 196 -41.25 -14.75 -5.79
CA HIS A 196 -42.59 -14.51 -6.32
C HIS A 196 -42.52 -14.47 -7.83
#